data_AF-A0A2B7ZGI2-F1
#
_entry.id   AF-A0A2B7ZGI2-F1
#
_cell.length_a   1.000
_cell.length_b   1.000
_cell.length_c   1.000
_cell.angle_alpha   90.00
_cell.angle_beta   90.00
_cell.angle_gamma   90.00
#
_symmetry.space_group_name_H-M   'P 1'
#
loop_
_entity.id
_entity.type
_entity.pdbx_description
1 polymer ?
#
loop_
_entity_poly.entity_id
_entity_poly.type
_entity_poly.pdbx_seq_one_letter_code
_entity_poly.pdbx_strand_id
1 'polypeptide(L)'
;MASDKLTPYGPPMLKHFLFDPEYKNLNHGAYGSFPAVIRDEARKFQDELEAKPDLFIRYSQPKYVDVARKELAKMLNVPMNEIVFTKNATTGINVVLRNLNYAPGDVIVYFDTTYAACEKTIASLMESTPLQARKVRYSFPITHEEIMKRFVEVVKQARSEGLNVRVALFDTIVSNPGVRFPFEDLVAECRKEGILSCVDGAHGIGHIPLDLAELGADFF
;
A
#
# COMPACT_ATOMS: atom_id res chain seq x y z
N MET A 1 35.62 20.95 5.94
CA MET A 1 35.49 19.65 5.26
C MET A 1 34.88 18.67 6.25
N ALA A 2 33.55 18.68 6.40
CA ALA A 2 32.88 17.65 7.20
C ALA A 2 32.94 16.36 6.38
N SER A 3 33.51 15.28 6.93
CA SER A 3 33.70 14.05 6.16
C SER A 3 32.34 13.49 5.76
N ASP A 4 32.17 13.18 4.48
CA ASP A 4 31.05 12.43 3.86
C ASP A 4 30.95 10.97 4.36
N LYS A 5 31.19 10.72 5.64
CA LYS A 5 30.97 9.41 6.24
C LYS A 5 29.51 9.29 6.62
N LEU A 6 28.79 8.46 5.87
CA LEU A 6 27.46 7.97 6.23
C LEU A 6 27.47 7.47 7.69
N THR A 7 26.40 7.77 8.42
CA THR A 7 26.25 7.24 9.79
C THR A 7 25.98 5.72 9.69
N PRO A 8 26.73 4.88 10.42
CA PRO A 8 26.49 3.44 10.39
C PRO A 8 25.13 3.11 11.01
N TYR A 9 24.49 2.04 10.51
CA TYR A 9 23.25 1.52 11.08
C TYR A 9 23.40 1.08 12.55
N GLY A 10 22.27 0.89 13.22
CA GLY A 10 22.21 0.54 14.64
C GLY A 10 22.11 1.77 15.56
N PRO A 11 22.57 1.69 16.82
CA PRO A 11 22.44 2.78 17.80
C PRO A 11 22.94 4.16 17.33
N PRO A 12 24.02 4.29 16.52
CA PRO A 12 24.47 5.60 16.02
C PRO A 12 23.43 6.34 15.17
N MET A 13 22.45 5.66 14.57
CA MET A 13 21.38 6.29 13.81
C MET A 13 20.38 7.04 14.71
N LEU A 14 20.28 6.70 16.00
CA LEU A 14 19.32 7.32 16.91
C LEU A 14 19.51 8.84 17.03
N LYS A 15 20.73 9.35 16.85
CA LYS A 15 21.02 10.80 16.85
C LYS A 15 20.27 11.57 15.75
N HIS A 16 19.84 10.88 14.69
CA HIS A 16 19.09 11.47 13.59
C HIS A 16 17.59 11.47 13.86
N PHE A 17 17.10 10.72 14.85
CA PHE A 17 15.68 10.63 15.19
C PHE A 17 15.37 11.42 16.46
N LEU A 18 14.07 11.59 16.71
CA LEU A 18 13.53 12.35 17.84
C LEU A 18 12.87 11.44 18.87
N PHE A 19 13.29 10.18 18.95
CA PHE A 19 12.76 9.27 19.97
C PHE A 19 13.15 9.76 21.36
N ASP A 20 12.23 9.60 22.30
CA ASP A 20 12.53 9.71 23.71
C ASP A 20 13.64 8.69 24.07
N PRO A 21 14.77 9.09 24.68
CA PRO A 21 15.85 8.19 25.06
C PRO A 21 15.42 7.03 25.98
N GLU A 22 14.33 7.20 26.74
CA GLU A 22 13.77 6.16 27.61
C GLU A 22 12.82 5.21 26.88
N TYR A 23 12.40 5.54 25.65
CA TYR A 23 11.49 4.74 24.84
C TYR A 23 12.22 3.90 23.79
N LYS A 24 12.00 2.58 23.83
CA LYS A 24 12.50 1.64 22.82
C LYS A 24 11.40 1.35 21.81
N ASN A 25 11.47 1.99 20.64
CA ASN A 25 10.53 1.73 19.57
C ASN A 25 10.79 0.38 18.89
N LEU A 26 10.07 -0.65 19.33
CA LEU A 26 10.10 -2.00 18.73
C LEU A 26 8.96 -2.25 17.73
N ASN A 27 8.14 -1.24 17.45
CA ASN A 27 6.96 -1.35 16.57
C ASN A 27 6.92 -0.22 15.52
N HIS A 28 8.05 0.00 14.84
CA HIS A 28 8.14 1.03 13.80
C HIS A 28 7.16 0.79 12.65
N GLY A 29 6.77 -0.47 12.40
CA GLY A 29 5.82 -0.84 11.34
C GLY A 29 4.39 -0.34 11.55
N ALA A 30 4.00 0.10 12.74
CA ALA A 30 2.64 0.60 12.98
C ALA A 30 2.44 2.04 12.44
N TYR A 31 3.25 2.99 12.93
CA TYR A 31 3.09 4.43 12.63
C TYR A 31 4.34 5.08 12.05
N GLY A 32 5.47 4.36 12.02
CA GLY A 32 6.74 4.90 11.59
C GLY A 32 7.28 6.01 12.50
N SER A 33 8.37 6.63 12.03
CA SER A 33 8.92 7.89 12.52
C SER A 33 9.88 8.42 11.45
N PHE A 34 10.13 9.72 11.44
CA PHE A 34 11.05 10.33 10.49
C PHE A 34 12.25 11.00 11.21
N PRO A 35 13.43 11.07 10.55
CA PRO A 35 14.57 11.80 11.08
C PRO A 35 14.29 13.29 11.32
N ALA A 36 15.03 13.92 12.23
CA ALA A 36 14.93 15.34 12.57
C ALA A 36 15.07 16.26 11.35
N VAL A 37 15.90 15.89 10.37
CA VAL A 37 16.02 16.67 9.12
C VAL A 37 14.71 16.73 8.33
N ILE A 38 13.90 15.67 8.36
CA ILE A 38 12.58 15.64 7.71
C ILE A 38 11.57 16.47 8.50
N ARG A 39 11.63 16.44 9.84
CA ARG A 39 10.82 17.35 10.68
C ARG A 39 11.09 18.80 10.30
N ASP A 40 12.36 19.17 10.19
CA ASP A 40 12.77 20.55 9.96
C ASP A 40 12.33 21.00 8.57
N GLU A 41 12.40 20.13 7.56
CA GLU A 41 11.85 20.41 6.23
C GLU A 41 10.32 20.56 6.24
N ALA A 42 9.60 19.68 6.96
CA ALA A 42 8.14 19.79 7.09
C ALA A 42 7.71 21.11 7.75
N ARG A 43 8.47 21.58 8.75
CA ARG A 43 8.23 22.89 9.40
C ARG A 43 8.44 24.06 8.45
N LYS A 44 9.45 24.00 7.56
CA LYS A 44 9.63 25.04 6.54
C LYS A 44 8.42 25.16 5.62
N PHE A 45 7.81 24.05 5.21
CA PHE A 45 6.58 24.10 4.41
C PHE A 45 5.41 24.72 5.19
N GLN A 46 5.31 24.48 6.49
CA GLN A 46 4.32 25.14 7.35
C GLN A 46 4.57 26.65 7.41
N ASP A 47 5.82 27.06 7.65
CA ASP A 47 6.18 28.47 7.70
C ASP A 47 5.94 29.18 6.35
N GLU A 48 6.26 28.54 5.22
CA GLU A 48 6.01 29.09 3.87
C GLU A 48 4.51 29.22 3.58
N LEU A 49 3.71 28.22 3.97
CA LEU A 49 2.25 28.25 3.86
C LEU A 49 1.68 29.45 4.62
N GLU A 50 2.04 29.62 5.90
CA GLU A 50 1.50 30.71 6.73
C GLU A 50 1.98 32.09 6.27
N ALA A 51 3.20 32.18 5.71
CA ALA A 51 3.72 33.44 5.18
C ALA A 51 2.96 33.92 3.94
N LYS A 52 2.51 33.00 3.06
CA LYS A 52 1.86 33.34 1.78
C LYS A 52 0.79 32.30 1.38
N PRO A 53 -0.36 32.22 2.08
CA PRO A 53 -1.30 31.09 1.94
C PRO A 53 -1.80 30.86 0.51
N ASP A 54 -2.32 31.90 -0.15
CA ASP A 54 -2.83 31.79 -1.51
C ASP A 54 -1.76 31.38 -2.52
N LEU A 55 -0.56 31.96 -2.43
CA LEU A 55 0.53 31.66 -3.35
C LEU A 55 1.05 30.24 -3.13
N PHE A 56 1.19 29.82 -1.87
CA PHE A 56 1.66 28.49 -1.53
C PHE A 56 0.69 27.43 -2.04
N ILE A 57 -0.59 27.50 -1.65
CA ILE A 57 -1.58 26.48 -2.00
C ILE A 57 -1.81 26.41 -3.51
N ARG A 58 -1.90 27.55 -4.19
CA ARG A 58 -2.24 27.59 -5.62
C ARG A 58 -1.05 27.32 -6.55
N TYR A 59 0.17 27.67 -6.15
CA TYR A 59 1.32 27.66 -7.07
C TYR A 59 2.58 26.96 -6.55
N SER A 60 2.91 27.03 -5.25
CA SER A 60 4.11 26.36 -4.70
C SER A 60 3.86 24.88 -4.45
N GLN A 61 2.78 24.54 -3.73
CA GLN A 61 2.47 23.18 -3.31
C GLN A 61 2.36 22.19 -4.48
N PRO A 62 1.66 22.50 -5.61
CA PRO A 62 1.61 21.59 -6.74
C PRO A 62 3.00 21.25 -7.31
N LYS A 63 3.92 22.23 -7.34
CA LYS A 63 5.30 22.02 -7.80
C LYS A 63 6.08 21.12 -6.84
N TYR A 64 5.94 21.33 -5.53
CA TYR A 64 6.59 20.48 -4.53
C TYR A 64 6.08 19.05 -4.59
N VAL A 65 4.76 18.87 -4.78
CA VAL A 65 4.15 17.57 -4.99
C VAL A 65 4.71 16.90 -6.24
N ASP A 66 4.86 17.62 -7.36
CA ASP A 66 5.42 17.06 -8.58
C ASP A 66 6.90 16.65 -8.44
N VAL A 67 7.70 17.40 -7.68
CA VAL A 67 9.07 16.98 -7.32
C VAL A 67 9.04 15.65 -6.56
N ALA A 68 8.20 15.53 -5.53
CA ALA A 68 8.08 14.31 -4.74
C ALA A 68 7.56 13.12 -5.58
N ARG A 69 6.56 13.35 -6.44
CA ARG A 69 6.05 12.33 -7.37
C ARG A 69 7.14 11.82 -8.31
N LYS A 70 7.98 12.72 -8.85
CA LYS A 70 9.08 12.35 -9.75
C LYS A 70 10.13 11.48 -9.06
N GLU A 71 10.52 11.81 -7.83
CA GLU A 71 11.49 11.01 -7.07
C GLU A 71 10.92 9.63 -6.70
N LEU A 72 9.65 9.56 -6.30
CA LEU A 72 8.98 8.27 -6.05
C LEU A 72 8.83 7.42 -7.30
N ALA A 73 8.45 8.03 -8.43
CA ALA A 73 8.33 7.35 -9.71
C ALA A 73 9.65 6.68 -10.12
N LYS A 74 10.78 7.38 -9.90
CA LYS A 74 12.11 6.81 -10.09
C LYS A 74 12.41 5.67 -9.12
N MET A 75 12.07 5.82 -7.84
CA MET A 75 12.31 4.80 -6.81
C MET A 75 11.51 3.51 -7.07
N LEU A 76 10.30 3.64 -7.59
CA LEU A 76 9.36 2.55 -7.85
C LEU A 76 9.40 2.03 -9.30
N ASN A 77 10.29 2.58 -10.11
CA ASN A 77 10.46 2.29 -11.54
C ASN A 77 9.17 2.40 -12.37
N VAL A 78 8.43 3.50 -12.22
CA VAL A 78 7.21 3.77 -13.01
C VAL A 78 7.19 5.18 -13.59
N PRO A 79 6.36 5.45 -14.61
CA PRO A 79 6.08 6.81 -15.07
C PRO A 79 5.50 7.70 -13.95
N MET A 80 5.89 8.97 -13.93
CA MET A 80 5.40 9.93 -12.91
C MET A 80 3.87 10.12 -12.94
N ASN A 81 3.24 9.96 -14.09
CA ASN A 81 1.78 10.06 -14.23
C ASN A 81 1.02 8.88 -13.60
N GLU A 82 1.70 7.84 -13.15
CA GLU A 82 1.13 6.72 -12.40
C GLU A 82 1.26 6.91 -10.88
N ILE A 83 1.97 7.95 -10.42
CA ILE A 83 2.13 8.26 -9.00
C ILE A 83 1.21 9.43 -8.62
N VAL A 84 0.40 9.22 -7.58
CA VAL A 84 -0.36 10.26 -6.88
C VAL A 84 -0.28 10.04 -5.37
N PHE A 85 -0.45 11.11 -4.58
CA PHE A 85 -0.48 11.00 -3.12
C PHE A 85 -1.91 10.95 -2.60
N THR A 86 -2.18 10.00 -1.70
CA THR A 86 -3.38 9.97 -0.87
C THR A 86 -3.00 10.16 0.60
N LYS A 87 -3.98 10.32 1.49
CA LYS A 87 -3.72 10.58 2.92
C LYS A 87 -3.06 9.40 3.63
N ASN A 88 -3.38 8.18 3.23
CA ASN A 88 -2.90 6.91 3.81
C ASN A 88 -3.38 5.73 2.95
N ALA A 89 -2.83 4.54 3.21
CA ALA A 89 -3.18 3.31 2.47
C ALA A 89 -4.69 3.01 2.48
N THR A 90 -5.37 3.15 3.61
CA THR A 90 -6.83 2.94 3.70
C THR A 90 -7.61 3.87 2.77
N THR A 91 -7.17 5.12 2.61
CA THR A 91 -7.76 6.07 1.66
C THR A 91 -7.53 5.58 0.22
N GLY A 92 -6.32 5.12 -0.11
CA GLY A 92 -6.00 4.55 -1.43
C GLY A 92 -6.90 3.37 -1.79
N ILE A 93 -7.01 2.38 -0.90
CA ILE A 93 -7.90 1.23 -1.08
C ILE A 93 -9.36 1.66 -1.27
N ASN A 94 -9.84 2.62 -0.49
CA ASN A 94 -11.21 3.14 -0.65
C ASN A 94 -11.40 3.87 -1.99
N VAL A 95 -10.41 4.62 -2.45
CA VAL A 95 -10.46 5.28 -3.78
C VAL A 95 -10.62 4.23 -4.87
N VAL A 96 -9.84 3.15 -4.85
CA VAL A 96 -9.95 2.08 -5.85
C VAL A 96 -11.31 1.39 -5.76
N LEU A 97 -11.60 0.76 -4.62
CA LEU A 97 -12.74 -0.14 -4.51
C LEU A 97 -14.09 0.59 -4.63
N ARG A 98 -14.19 1.86 -4.21
CA ARG A 98 -15.45 2.63 -4.34
C ARG A 98 -15.69 3.20 -5.73
N ASN A 99 -14.68 3.21 -6.61
CA ASN A 99 -14.82 3.72 -7.98
C ASN A 99 -14.92 2.61 -9.04
N LEU A 100 -14.83 1.35 -8.63
CA LEU A 100 -15.18 0.23 -9.51
C LEU A 100 -16.71 0.13 -9.63
N ASN A 101 -17.18 -0.02 -10.87
CA ASN A 101 -18.58 -0.33 -11.13
C ASN A 101 -18.81 -1.84 -10.95
N TYR A 102 -19.66 -2.20 -10.00
CA TYR A 102 -20.00 -3.59 -9.70
C TYR A 102 -21.34 -3.97 -10.29
N ALA A 103 -21.35 -5.04 -11.07
CA ALA A 103 -22.56 -5.67 -11.59
C ALA A 103 -23.04 -6.80 -10.64
N PRO A 104 -24.33 -7.17 -10.69
CA PRO A 104 -24.80 -8.39 -10.02
C PRO A 104 -23.98 -9.61 -10.45
N GLY A 105 -23.47 -10.36 -9.48
CA GLY A 105 -22.60 -11.52 -9.72
C GLY A 105 -21.11 -11.21 -9.65
N ASP A 106 -20.71 -9.94 -9.52
CA ASP A 106 -19.32 -9.57 -9.26
C ASP A 106 -18.90 -9.96 -7.83
N VAL A 107 -17.66 -10.45 -7.73
CA VAL A 107 -17.04 -10.90 -6.49
C VAL A 107 -15.69 -10.22 -6.29
N ILE A 108 -15.44 -9.73 -5.08
CA ILE A 108 -14.08 -9.44 -4.59
C ILE A 108 -13.51 -10.65 -3.85
N VAL A 109 -12.30 -11.05 -4.20
CA VAL A 109 -11.53 -12.07 -3.46
C VAL A 109 -10.52 -11.39 -2.55
N TYR A 110 -10.43 -11.80 -1.29
CA TYR A 110 -9.48 -11.26 -0.31
C TYR A 110 -9.06 -12.34 0.68
N PHE A 111 -8.10 -12.06 1.56
CA PHE A 111 -7.42 -13.07 2.37
C PHE A 111 -7.74 -12.93 3.86
N ASP A 112 -7.61 -14.02 4.63
CA ASP A 112 -7.90 -14.03 6.07
C ASP A 112 -7.13 -12.98 6.89
N THR A 113 -5.98 -12.54 6.41
CA THR A 113 -5.14 -11.55 7.12
C THR A 113 -5.14 -10.15 6.51
N THR A 114 -6.06 -9.88 5.57
CA THR A 114 -6.27 -8.52 5.05
C THR A 114 -6.47 -7.54 6.20
N TYR A 115 -5.92 -6.33 6.08
CA TYR A 115 -6.02 -5.33 7.11
C TYR A 115 -7.49 -5.01 7.48
N ALA A 116 -7.78 -4.90 8.78
CA ALA A 116 -9.16 -4.84 9.28
C ALA A 116 -9.98 -3.67 8.70
N ALA A 117 -9.35 -2.52 8.41
CA ALA A 117 -10.05 -1.40 7.77
C ALA A 117 -10.41 -1.69 6.30
N CYS A 118 -9.57 -2.46 5.59
CA CYS A 118 -9.82 -2.89 4.23
C CYS A 118 -10.93 -3.94 4.18
N GLU A 119 -10.95 -4.91 5.13
CA GLU A 119 -12.07 -5.84 5.28
C GLU A 119 -13.40 -5.12 5.57
N LYS A 120 -13.39 -4.10 6.45
CA LYS A 120 -14.58 -3.26 6.69
C LYS A 120 -15.00 -2.46 5.47
N THR A 121 -14.07 -2.08 4.61
CA THR A 121 -14.38 -1.44 3.32
C THR A 121 -15.13 -2.40 2.42
N ILE A 122 -14.71 -3.67 2.35
CA ILE A 122 -15.42 -4.72 1.61
C ILE A 122 -16.83 -4.91 2.15
N ALA A 123 -16.99 -5.03 3.48
CA ALA A 123 -18.31 -5.16 4.11
C ALA A 123 -19.23 -3.97 3.76
N SER A 124 -18.73 -2.73 3.86
CA SER A 124 -19.47 -1.53 3.47
C SER A 124 -19.88 -1.51 1.99
N LEU A 125 -19.03 -2.04 1.09
CA LEU A 125 -19.36 -2.15 -0.34
C LEU A 125 -20.45 -3.19 -0.59
N MET A 126 -20.43 -4.33 0.11
CA MET A 126 -21.50 -5.33 0.02
C MET A 126 -22.86 -4.80 0.51
N GLU A 127 -22.86 -3.85 1.45
CA GLU A 127 -24.09 -3.20 1.93
C GLU A 127 -24.64 -2.14 0.97
N SER A 128 -23.79 -1.54 0.13
CA SER A 128 -24.13 -0.38 -0.70
C SER A 128 -24.12 -0.67 -2.21
N THR A 129 -23.68 -1.85 -2.62
CA THR A 129 -23.54 -2.28 -4.02
C THR A 129 -23.93 -3.75 -4.18
N PRO A 130 -24.13 -4.26 -5.42
CA PRO A 130 -24.37 -5.68 -5.67
C PRO A 130 -23.15 -6.61 -5.43
N LEU A 131 -22.00 -6.04 -5.06
CA LEU A 131 -20.75 -6.78 -4.86
C LEU A 131 -20.92 -7.87 -3.80
N GLN A 132 -20.38 -9.05 -4.09
CA GLN A 132 -20.20 -10.11 -3.10
C GLN A 132 -18.72 -10.27 -2.77
N ALA A 133 -18.41 -10.96 -1.66
CA ALA A 133 -17.04 -11.24 -1.30
C ALA A 133 -16.78 -12.74 -1.12
N ARG A 134 -15.56 -13.17 -1.42
CA ARG A 134 -15.05 -14.51 -1.13
C ARG A 134 -13.72 -14.37 -0.40
N LYS A 135 -13.64 -14.99 0.78
CA LYS A 135 -12.44 -14.93 1.62
C LYS A 135 -11.63 -16.21 1.45
N VAL A 136 -10.37 -16.07 1.08
CA VAL A 136 -9.36 -17.14 1.08
C VAL A 136 -8.96 -17.41 2.53
N ARG A 137 -9.44 -18.52 3.07
CA ARG A 137 -9.21 -18.91 4.48
C ARG A 137 -7.89 -19.63 4.66
N TYR A 138 -7.12 -19.31 5.69
CA TYR A 138 -5.89 -20.03 6.07
C TYR A 138 -5.41 -19.65 7.48
N SER A 139 -4.43 -20.37 8.00
CA SER A 139 -3.77 -20.11 9.28
C SER A 139 -2.25 -20.17 9.11
N PHE A 140 -1.52 -19.34 9.85
CA PHE A 140 -0.05 -19.39 9.88
C PHE A 140 0.47 -20.47 10.84
N PRO A 141 1.68 -21.02 10.59
CA PRO A 141 2.50 -20.82 9.40
C PRO A 141 1.93 -21.54 8.17
N ILE A 142 2.10 -20.94 6.99
CA ILE A 142 1.64 -21.46 5.69
C ILE A 142 2.68 -21.15 4.61
N THR A 143 2.81 -22.01 3.60
CA THR A 143 3.70 -21.78 2.46
C THR A 143 3.05 -20.86 1.43
N HIS A 144 3.86 -20.15 0.65
CA HIS A 144 3.37 -19.35 -0.48
C HIS A 144 2.62 -20.21 -1.51
N GLU A 145 3.11 -21.43 -1.79
CA GLU A 145 2.44 -22.38 -2.69
C GLU A 145 1.00 -22.70 -2.23
N GLU A 146 0.79 -22.95 -0.94
CA GLU A 146 -0.54 -23.25 -0.41
C GLU A 146 -1.45 -22.01 -0.42
N ILE A 147 -0.92 -20.80 -0.18
CA ILE A 147 -1.67 -19.55 -0.37
C ILE A 147 -2.17 -19.43 -1.81
N MET A 148 -1.27 -19.62 -2.79
CA MET A 148 -1.59 -19.55 -4.21
C MET A 148 -2.63 -20.60 -4.61
N LYS A 149 -2.47 -21.84 -4.16
CA LYS A 149 -3.43 -22.92 -4.41
C LYS A 149 -4.83 -22.55 -3.90
N ARG A 150 -4.94 -22.05 -2.67
CA ARG A 150 -6.23 -21.65 -2.07
C ARG A 150 -6.87 -20.47 -2.81
N PHE A 151 -6.07 -19.49 -3.24
CA PHE A 151 -6.57 -18.40 -4.07
C PHE A 151 -7.19 -18.93 -5.37
N VAL A 152 -6.46 -19.78 -6.10
CA VAL A 152 -6.94 -20.40 -7.35
C VAL A 152 -8.18 -21.25 -7.12
N GLU A 153 -8.25 -22.01 -6.04
CA GLU A 153 -9.45 -22.80 -5.68
C GLU A 153 -10.67 -21.91 -5.44
N VAL A 154 -10.52 -20.81 -4.70
CA VAL A 154 -11.61 -19.84 -4.47
C VAL A 154 -12.07 -19.18 -5.76
N VAL A 155 -11.13 -18.80 -6.65
CA VAL A 155 -11.45 -18.22 -7.97
C VAL A 155 -12.20 -19.23 -8.83
N LYS A 156 -11.72 -20.48 -8.93
CA LYS A 156 -12.38 -21.54 -9.69
C LYS A 156 -13.76 -21.86 -9.16
N GLN A 157 -13.92 -21.92 -7.83
CA GLN A 157 -15.21 -22.14 -7.20
C GLN A 157 -16.19 -21.02 -7.55
N ALA A 158 -15.81 -19.76 -7.38
CA ALA A 158 -16.66 -18.62 -7.72
C ALA A 158 -17.12 -18.65 -9.19
N ARG A 159 -16.21 -18.95 -10.13
CA ARG A 159 -16.56 -19.08 -11.55
C ARG A 159 -17.50 -20.25 -11.82
N SER A 160 -17.32 -21.39 -11.13
CA SER A 160 -18.22 -22.55 -11.27
C SER A 160 -19.65 -22.25 -10.78
N GLU A 161 -19.80 -21.30 -9.85
CA GLU A 161 -21.07 -20.77 -9.37
C GLU A 161 -21.69 -19.73 -10.33
N GLY A 162 -21.04 -19.45 -11.47
CA GLY A 162 -21.47 -18.45 -12.45
C GLY A 162 -21.12 -17.00 -12.06
N LEU A 163 -20.22 -16.81 -11.09
CA LEU A 163 -19.82 -15.49 -10.62
C LEU A 163 -18.62 -14.95 -11.40
N ASN A 164 -18.49 -13.63 -11.42
CA ASN A 164 -17.37 -12.93 -12.01
C ASN A 164 -16.42 -12.44 -10.92
N VAL A 165 -15.22 -13.01 -10.82
CA VAL A 165 -14.20 -12.48 -9.90
C VAL A 165 -13.66 -11.19 -10.49
N ARG A 166 -14.13 -10.06 -9.97
CA ARG A 166 -13.89 -8.74 -10.54
C ARG A 166 -12.56 -8.15 -10.10
N VAL A 167 -12.22 -8.33 -8.82
CA VAL A 167 -11.04 -7.75 -8.18
C VAL A 167 -10.54 -8.66 -7.08
N ALA A 168 -9.22 -8.71 -6.89
CA ALA A 168 -8.57 -9.38 -5.77
C ALA A 168 -7.81 -8.34 -4.93
N LEU A 169 -7.98 -8.39 -3.60
CA LEU A 169 -7.27 -7.53 -2.64
C LEU A 169 -6.30 -8.38 -1.83
N PHE A 170 -5.01 -8.03 -1.87
CA PHE A 170 -3.96 -8.75 -1.13
C PHE A 170 -2.78 -7.86 -0.78
N ASP A 171 -2.10 -8.19 0.30
CA ASP A 171 -1.05 -7.36 0.88
C ASP A 171 0.31 -7.62 0.21
N THR A 172 1.22 -6.64 0.24
CA THR A 172 2.65 -6.93 0.02
C THR A 172 3.26 -7.65 1.22
N ILE A 173 3.02 -7.10 2.41
CA ILE A 173 3.38 -7.65 3.71
C ILE A 173 2.14 -7.54 4.58
N VAL A 174 1.71 -8.67 5.13
CA VAL A 174 0.56 -8.76 6.02
C VAL A 174 0.84 -7.95 7.29
N SER A 175 -0.13 -7.17 7.77
CA SER A 175 0.05 -6.37 8.99
C SER A 175 0.11 -7.22 10.27
N ASN A 176 -0.71 -8.27 10.37
CA ASN A 176 -0.72 -9.16 11.53
C ASN A 176 -1.07 -10.61 11.12
N PRO A 177 -0.12 -11.57 11.22
CA PRO A 177 1.28 -11.37 11.61
C PRO A 177 2.08 -10.64 10.52
N GLY A 178 3.15 -9.94 10.92
CA GLY A 178 4.08 -9.25 10.01
C GLY A 178 4.84 -10.20 9.09
N VAL A 179 4.28 -10.58 7.94
CA VAL A 179 4.88 -11.58 7.04
C VAL A 179 4.80 -11.16 5.57
N ARG A 180 5.84 -11.50 4.81
CA ARG A 180 5.88 -11.28 3.36
C ARG A 180 4.89 -12.21 2.64
N PHE A 181 3.99 -11.61 1.89
CA PHE A 181 2.96 -12.32 1.12
C PHE A 181 3.44 -12.56 -0.32
N PRO A 182 3.00 -13.62 -1.04
CA PRO A 182 3.43 -13.88 -2.43
C PRO A 182 2.69 -13.00 -3.44
N PHE A 183 2.80 -11.67 -3.29
CA PHE A 183 1.98 -10.73 -4.06
C PHE A 183 2.34 -10.71 -5.55
N GLU A 184 3.59 -10.99 -5.92
CA GLU A 184 4.00 -11.05 -7.33
C GLU A 184 3.29 -12.19 -8.07
N ASP A 185 3.25 -13.37 -7.45
CA ASP A 185 2.56 -14.54 -7.99
C ASP A 185 1.05 -14.30 -8.07
N LEU A 186 0.48 -13.59 -7.08
CA LEU A 186 -0.93 -13.22 -7.08
C LEU A 186 -1.27 -12.22 -8.19
N VAL A 187 -0.42 -11.21 -8.43
CA VAL A 187 -0.60 -10.28 -9.56
C VAL A 187 -0.53 -11.03 -10.89
N ALA A 188 0.44 -11.92 -11.05
CA ALA A 188 0.58 -12.73 -12.27
C ALA A 188 -0.65 -13.63 -12.51
N GLU A 189 -1.16 -14.29 -11.47
CA GLU A 189 -2.36 -15.13 -11.57
C GLU A 189 -3.62 -14.28 -11.82
N CYS A 190 -3.75 -13.11 -11.19
CA CYS A 190 -4.85 -12.18 -11.47
C CYS A 190 -4.87 -11.75 -12.94
N ARG A 191 -3.70 -11.39 -13.50
CA ARG A 191 -3.57 -11.02 -14.91
C ARG A 191 -3.99 -12.17 -15.84
N LYS A 192 -3.53 -13.39 -15.56
CA LYS A 192 -3.90 -14.60 -16.31
C LYS A 192 -5.40 -14.87 -16.29
N GLU A 193 -6.05 -14.61 -15.15
CA GLU A 193 -7.48 -14.82 -14.94
C GLU A 193 -8.34 -13.61 -15.37
N GLY A 194 -7.75 -12.49 -15.78
CA GLY A 194 -8.48 -11.26 -16.09
C GLY A 194 -9.16 -10.62 -14.87
N ILE A 195 -8.58 -10.80 -13.68
CA ILE A 195 -9.01 -10.23 -12.41
C ILE A 195 -8.20 -8.96 -12.15
N LEU A 196 -8.85 -7.87 -11.71
CA LEU A 196 -8.13 -6.67 -11.29
C LEU A 196 -7.34 -6.94 -10.01
N SER A 197 -6.05 -6.67 -10.01
CA SER A 197 -5.17 -6.77 -8.86
C SER A 197 -5.13 -5.45 -8.08
N CYS A 198 -5.64 -5.47 -6.84
CA CYS A 198 -5.55 -4.35 -5.91
C CYS A 198 -4.58 -4.75 -4.79
N VAL A 199 -3.35 -4.26 -4.87
CA VAL A 199 -2.30 -4.59 -3.90
C VAL A 199 -2.36 -3.61 -2.74
N ASP A 200 -2.53 -4.09 -1.51
CA ASP A 200 -2.34 -3.27 -0.31
C ASP A 200 -0.83 -3.19 -0.01
N GLY A 201 -0.19 -2.18 -0.58
CA GLY A 201 1.24 -1.89 -0.45
C GLY A 201 1.64 -1.13 0.82
N ALA A 202 0.76 -1.03 1.84
CA ALA A 202 0.99 -0.22 3.05
C ALA A 202 2.34 -0.53 3.72
N HIS A 203 2.69 -1.81 3.82
CA HIS A 203 4.00 -2.29 4.21
C HIS A 203 4.79 -2.71 2.96
N GLY A 204 5.37 -1.72 2.26
CA GLY A 204 6.07 -1.96 1.00
C GLY A 204 7.23 -0.98 0.79
N ILE A 205 6.90 0.23 0.32
CA ILE A 205 7.90 1.24 -0.07
C ILE A 205 8.88 1.54 1.07
N GLY A 206 10.18 1.52 0.75
CA GLY A 206 11.25 1.74 1.72
C GLY A 206 11.54 0.56 2.65
N HIS A 207 10.77 -0.53 2.57
CA HIS A 207 10.96 -1.74 3.38
C HIS A 207 11.45 -2.93 2.54
N ILE A 208 10.87 -3.14 1.36
CA ILE A 208 11.27 -4.20 0.42
C ILE A 208 11.60 -3.59 -0.95
N PRO A 209 12.40 -4.29 -1.80
CA PRO A 209 12.55 -3.92 -3.19
C PRO A 209 11.19 -3.93 -3.89
N LEU A 210 10.91 -2.90 -4.68
CA LEU A 210 9.69 -2.77 -5.46
C LEU A 210 10.04 -2.23 -6.85
N ASP A 211 9.62 -2.95 -7.87
CA ASP A 211 9.60 -2.52 -9.26
C ASP A 211 8.16 -2.65 -9.74
N LEU A 212 7.44 -1.54 -9.77
CA LEU A 212 6.00 -1.57 -10.08
C LEU A 212 5.74 -1.75 -11.58
N ALA A 213 6.68 -1.37 -12.45
CA ALA A 213 6.59 -1.65 -13.87
C ALA A 213 6.75 -3.14 -14.17
N GLU A 214 7.69 -3.83 -13.51
CA GLU A 214 7.83 -5.27 -13.63
C GLU A 214 6.64 -6.01 -13.00
N LEU A 215 6.21 -5.59 -11.81
CA LEU A 215 5.07 -6.17 -11.12
C LEU A 215 3.81 -6.13 -11.99
N GLY A 216 3.52 -4.98 -12.59
CA GLY A 216 2.37 -4.76 -13.47
C GLY A 216 1.03 -5.07 -12.79
N ALA A 217 0.86 -4.58 -11.56
CA ALA A 217 -0.43 -4.58 -10.86
C ALA A 217 -1.36 -3.50 -11.41
N ASP A 218 -2.68 -3.69 -11.30
CA ASP A 218 -3.66 -2.71 -11.75
C ASP A 218 -3.74 -1.52 -10.78
N PHE A 219 -3.62 -1.80 -9.47
CA PHE A 219 -3.56 -0.80 -8.41
C PHE A 219 -2.57 -1.23 -7.33
N PHE A 220 -1.75 -0.30 -6.84
CA PHE A 220 -0.75 -0.51 -5.78
C PHE A 220 -0.81 0.63 -4.75
#